data_AF-A0ABD1Q6N9-F1
#
_entry.id   AF-A0ABD1Q6N9-F1
#
_cell.length_a   1.000
_cell.length_b   1.000
_cell.length_c   1.000
_cell.angle_alpha   90.00
_cell.angle_beta   90.00
_cell.angle_gamma   90.00
#
_symmetry.space_group_name_H-M   'P 1'
#
loop_
_entity.id
_entity.type
_entity.pdbx_description
1 polymer ?
#
loop_
_entity_poly.entity_id
_entity_poly.type
_entity_poly.pdbx_seq_one_letter_code
_entity_poly.pdbx_strand_id
1 'polypeptide(L)'
;MEESDDFVVKIKDAKKMLRFVQLEKVKQRLRNIPANAISYVEFVRICGDVCESKEHVLEFSKALDDSGVVIVLGSVVFLRPNQVAKSMEKLISQSIATPNDPRRKELAQLEKQKSTIDQKAQSLVQRELYFGLGFLVLQTLGFMRLTFWELSWDVMEPICFFVTSAHFAFAYAFFLRTSNEPSFNGYFQSRFKVRQKKLMHIYNFDLERYNQLCEVFYCKHA
;
A
#
# COMPACT_ATOMS: atom_id res chain seq x y z
N MET A 1 -16.51 -66.63 33.63
CA MET A 1 -15.41 -65.72 33.25
C MET A 1 -15.90 -64.54 32.39
N GLU A 2 -17.16 -64.52 31.93
CA GLU A 2 -17.77 -63.41 31.18
C GLU A 2 -18.31 -62.25 32.06
N GLU A 3 -18.77 -62.50 33.29
CA GLU A 3 -19.29 -61.42 34.16
C GLU A 3 -18.22 -60.42 34.63
N SER A 4 -16.96 -60.84 34.74
CA SER A 4 -15.85 -59.96 35.11
C SER A 4 -15.50 -58.97 34.00
N ASP A 5 -15.72 -59.32 32.72
CA ASP A 5 -15.42 -58.44 31.59
C ASP A 5 -16.51 -57.38 31.37
N ASP A 6 -17.80 -57.73 31.54
CA ASP A 6 -18.91 -56.77 31.44
C ASP A 6 -18.85 -55.68 32.53
N PHE A 7 -18.46 -56.05 33.75
CA PHE A 7 -18.28 -55.10 34.85
C PHE A 7 -17.08 -54.17 34.63
N VAL A 8 -15.98 -54.69 34.07
CA VAL A 8 -14.80 -53.90 33.70
C VAL A 8 -15.11 -52.92 32.56
N VAL A 9 -15.95 -53.31 31.60
CA VAL A 9 -16.44 -52.43 30.52
C VAL A 9 -17.30 -51.30 31.09
N LYS A 10 -18.27 -51.60 31.98
CA LYS A 10 -19.10 -50.58 32.64
C LYS A 10 -18.31 -49.59 33.48
N ILE A 11 -17.28 -50.04 34.21
CA ILE A 11 -16.42 -49.13 35.00
C ILE A 11 -15.60 -48.22 34.07
N LYS A 12 -15.09 -48.73 32.95
CA LYS A 12 -14.37 -47.93 31.95
C LYS A 12 -15.26 -46.85 31.35
N ASP A 13 -16.51 -47.17 31.04
CA ASP A 13 -17.44 -46.22 30.45
C ASP A 13 -17.94 -45.17 31.46
N ALA A 14 -18.19 -45.56 32.71
CA ALA A 14 -18.46 -44.62 33.81
C ALA A 14 -17.30 -43.65 34.03
N LYS A 15 -16.04 -44.13 33.96
CA LYS A 15 -14.83 -43.30 34.08
C LYS A 15 -14.67 -42.34 32.90
N LYS A 16 -15.04 -42.74 31.68
CA LYS A 16 -15.07 -41.84 30.51
C LYS A 16 -16.14 -40.76 30.65
N MET A 17 -17.33 -41.10 31.13
CA MET A 17 -18.38 -40.12 31.41
C MET A 17 -17.93 -39.09 32.46
N LEU A 18 -17.31 -39.55 33.55
CA LEU A 18 -16.77 -38.66 34.59
C LEU A 18 -15.76 -37.65 33.98
N ARG A 19 -14.86 -38.12 33.12
CA ARG A 19 -13.87 -37.27 32.43
C ARG A 19 -14.52 -36.25 31.51
N PHE A 20 -15.57 -36.63 30.80
CA PHE A 20 -16.32 -35.71 29.94
C PHE A 20 -17.00 -34.61 30.74
N VAL A 21 -17.62 -34.95 31.88
CA VAL A 21 -18.24 -33.99 32.79
C VAL A 21 -17.21 -33.02 33.37
N GLN A 22 -16.03 -33.51 33.75
CA GLN A 22 -14.92 -32.67 34.23
C GLN A 22 -14.44 -31.70 33.14
N LEU A 23 -14.26 -32.18 31.91
CA LEU A 23 -13.84 -31.33 30.79
C LEU A 23 -14.86 -30.25 30.45
N GLU A 24 -16.15 -30.57 30.42
CA GLU A 24 -17.22 -29.57 30.20
C GLU A 24 -17.28 -28.53 31.33
N LYS A 25 -17.06 -28.95 32.58
CA LYS A 25 -16.98 -28.03 33.72
C LYS A 25 -15.78 -27.08 33.61
N VAL A 26 -14.63 -27.57 33.15
CA VAL A 26 -13.46 -26.72 32.84
C VAL A 26 -13.80 -25.73 31.72
N LYS A 27 -14.39 -26.18 30.61
CA LYS A 27 -14.80 -25.29 29.52
C LYS A 27 -15.78 -24.20 29.98
N GLN A 28 -16.75 -24.54 30.82
CA GLN A 28 -17.69 -23.56 31.38
C GLN A 28 -16.97 -22.52 32.24
N ARG A 29 -16.04 -22.94 33.10
CA ARG A 29 -15.24 -21.98 33.87
C ARG A 29 -14.42 -21.06 32.99
N LEU A 30 -13.79 -21.59 31.94
CA LEU A 30 -13.01 -20.79 30.99
C LEU A 30 -13.89 -19.80 30.21
N ARG A 31 -15.14 -20.16 29.89
CA ARG A 31 -16.11 -19.25 29.23
C ARG A 31 -16.59 -18.11 30.14
N ASN A 32 -16.67 -18.34 31.45
CA ASN A 32 -17.10 -17.33 32.43
C ASN A 32 -16.03 -16.27 32.71
N ILE A 33 -14.78 -16.50 32.31
CA ILE A 33 -13.70 -15.52 32.49
C ILE A 33 -13.86 -14.40 31.45
N PRO A 34 -13.95 -13.12 31.87
CA PRO A 34 -14.13 -12.00 30.95
C PRO A 34 -12.87 -11.70 30.11
N ALA A 35 -11.71 -12.23 30.49
CA ALA A 35 -10.45 -12.03 29.78
C ALA A 35 -10.38 -12.78 28.43
N ASN A 36 -9.67 -12.20 27.47
CA ASN A 36 -9.39 -12.82 26.17
C ASN A 36 -8.20 -13.78 26.21
N ALA A 37 -7.28 -13.57 27.15
CA ALA A 37 -6.10 -14.37 27.38
C ALA A 37 -5.77 -14.46 28.87
N ILE A 38 -5.21 -15.58 29.30
CA ILE A 38 -4.71 -15.83 30.67
C ILE A 38 -3.30 -16.41 30.61
N SER A 39 -2.58 -16.38 31.73
CA SER A 39 -1.27 -17.04 31.80
C SER A 39 -1.42 -18.56 31.82
N TYR A 40 -0.41 -19.29 31.32
CA TYR A 40 -0.40 -20.75 31.36
C TYR A 40 -0.49 -21.29 32.80
N VAL A 41 0.13 -20.61 33.76
CA VAL A 41 0.08 -20.99 35.18
C VAL A 41 -1.34 -20.91 35.73
N GLU A 42 -2.06 -19.84 35.39
CA GLU A 42 -3.44 -19.65 35.83
C GLU A 42 -4.39 -20.63 35.14
N PHE A 43 -4.16 -20.93 33.86
CA PHE A 43 -4.89 -21.96 33.12
C PHE A 43 -4.74 -23.35 33.77
N VAL A 44 -3.51 -23.76 34.09
CA VAL A 44 -3.23 -25.03 34.78
C VAL A 44 -3.87 -25.07 36.16
N ARG A 45 -3.90 -23.94 36.90
CA ARG A 45 -4.59 -23.84 38.19
C ARG A 45 -6.10 -24.08 38.03
N ILE A 46 -6.74 -23.46 37.04
CA ILE A 46 -8.18 -23.62 36.77
C ILE A 46 -8.50 -25.08 36.40
N CYS A 47 -7.65 -25.72 35.61
CA CYS A 47 -7.79 -27.14 35.28
C CYS A 47 -7.57 -28.05 36.51
N GLY A 48 -6.61 -27.70 37.38
CA GLY A 48 -6.31 -28.41 38.62
C GLY A 48 -7.41 -28.30 39.68
N ASP A 49 -8.10 -27.17 39.77
CA ASP A 49 -9.24 -27.00 40.71
C ASP A 49 -10.45 -27.88 40.36
N VAL A 50 -10.51 -28.40 39.13
CA VAL A 50 -11.60 -29.29 38.66
C VAL A 50 -11.14 -30.75 38.58
N CYS A 51 -9.83 -31.00 38.53
CA CYS A 51 -9.24 -32.33 38.38
C CYS A 51 -8.40 -32.70 39.61
N GLU A 52 -8.76 -33.79 40.28
CA GLU A 52 -8.09 -34.25 41.50
C GLU A 52 -6.65 -34.77 41.28
N SER A 53 -6.18 -34.90 40.03
CA SER A 53 -4.86 -35.47 39.69
C SER A 53 -4.09 -34.64 38.65
N LYS A 54 -2.76 -34.50 38.84
CA LYS A 54 -1.87 -33.73 37.95
C LYS A 54 -1.74 -34.28 36.52
N GLU A 55 -1.84 -35.59 36.33
CA GLU A 55 -1.73 -36.23 35.01
C GLU A 55 -2.90 -35.86 34.10
N HIS A 56 -4.13 -35.84 34.65
CA HIS A 56 -5.32 -35.45 33.90
C HIS A 56 -5.33 -33.97 33.50
N VAL A 57 -4.66 -33.09 34.26
CA VAL A 57 -4.56 -31.66 33.91
C VAL A 57 -3.81 -31.45 32.57
N LEU A 58 -2.75 -32.24 32.34
CA LEU A 58 -1.98 -32.20 31.10
C LEU A 58 -2.75 -32.82 29.91
N GLU A 59 -3.48 -33.90 30.13
CA GLU A 59 -4.33 -34.49 29.09
C GLU A 59 -5.46 -33.54 28.69
N PHE A 60 -6.10 -32.89 29.66
CA PHE A 60 -7.18 -31.93 29.39
C PHE A 60 -6.67 -30.64 28.75
N SER A 61 -5.50 -30.12 29.14
CA SER A 61 -4.93 -28.94 28.50
C SER A 61 -4.64 -29.19 27.02
N LYS A 62 -4.06 -30.36 26.70
CA LYS A 62 -3.80 -30.76 25.32
C LYS A 62 -5.08 -30.98 24.53
N ALA A 63 -6.08 -31.66 25.10
CA ALA A 63 -7.37 -31.85 24.45
C ALA A 63 -8.12 -30.53 24.18
N LEU A 64 -7.96 -29.52 25.05
CA LEU A 64 -8.55 -28.19 24.86
C LEU A 64 -7.86 -27.39 23.74
N ASP A 65 -6.55 -27.55 23.60
CA ASP A 65 -5.75 -26.95 22.52
C ASP A 65 -6.04 -27.63 21.17
N ASP A 66 -6.02 -28.97 21.13
CA ASP A 66 -6.33 -29.77 19.92
C ASP A 66 -7.76 -29.52 19.41
N SER A 67 -8.71 -29.27 20.31
CA SER A 67 -10.10 -28.94 19.94
C SER A 67 -10.31 -27.49 19.49
N GLY A 68 -9.28 -26.64 19.57
CA GLY A 68 -9.34 -25.23 19.19
C GLY A 68 -10.25 -24.37 20.06
N VAL A 69 -10.66 -24.88 21.23
CA VAL A 69 -11.43 -24.09 22.22
C VAL A 69 -10.54 -23.05 22.89
N VAL A 70 -9.26 -23.39 23.05
CA VAL A 70 -8.22 -22.57 23.62
C VAL A 70 -7.00 -22.66 22.69
N ILE A 71 -6.19 -21.61 22.61
CA ILE A 71 -4.90 -21.66 21.90
C ILE A 71 -3.78 -21.32 22.88
N VAL A 72 -2.85 -22.26 23.09
CA VAL A 72 -1.66 -22.06 23.93
C VAL A 72 -0.48 -21.55 23.08
N LEU A 73 -0.03 -20.34 23.37
CA LEU A 73 1.11 -19.68 22.72
C LEU A 73 2.16 -19.33 23.77
N GLY A 74 3.09 -20.26 24.00
CA GLY A 74 4.16 -20.11 24.98
C GLY A 74 3.61 -19.97 26.41
N SER A 75 3.76 -18.79 27.02
CA SER A 75 3.28 -18.50 28.38
C SER A 75 1.84 -17.96 28.44
N VAL A 76 1.21 -17.73 27.29
CA VAL A 76 -0.12 -17.10 27.18
C VAL A 76 -1.11 -18.07 26.55
N VAL A 77 -2.33 -18.09 27.09
CA VAL A 77 -3.40 -18.99 26.70
C VAL A 77 -4.62 -18.18 26.29
N PHE A 78 -5.00 -18.23 25.01
CA PHE A 78 -6.13 -17.49 24.46
C PHE A 78 -7.44 -18.27 24.62
N LEU A 79 -8.38 -17.72 25.38
CA LEU A 79 -9.68 -18.34 25.66
C LEU A 79 -10.72 -18.07 24.55
N ARG A 80 -10.47 -17.06 23.71
CA ARG A 80 -11.38 -16.63 22.64
C ARG A 80 -10.65 -16.54 21.30
N PRO A 81 -10.23 -17.68 20.72
CA PRO A 81 -9.47 -17.70 19.49
C PRO A 81 -10.20 -17.02 18.33
N ASN A 82 -11.53 -17.10 18.27
CA ASN A 82 -12.33 -16.42 17.25
C ASN A 82 -12.22 -14.88 17.32
N GLN A 83 -12.21 -14.29 18.52
CA GLN A 83 -12.06 -12.82 18.64
C GLN A 83 -10.64 -12.36 18.31
N VAL A 84 -9.63 -13.16 18.68
CA VAL A 84 -8.24 -12.91 18.33
C VAL A 84 -8.05 -13.01 16.82
N ALA A 85 -8.54 -14.09 16.20
CA ALA A 85 -8.50 -14.30 14.76
C ALA A 85 -9.21 -13.15 14.00
N LYS A 86 -10.40 -12.73 14.44
CA LYS A 86 -11.15 -11.63 13.81
C LYS A 86 -10.43 -10.27 13.95
N SER A 87 -9.75 -10.05 15.07
CA SER A 87 -8.92 -8.86 15.28
C SER A 87 -7.67 -8.90 14.41
N MET A 88 -7.01 -10.05 14.31
CA MET A 88 -5.87 -10.27 13.42
C MET A 88 -6.27 -10.13 11.95
N GLU A 89 -7.40 -10.69 11.54
CA GLU A 89 -7.93 -10.58 10.18
C GLU A 89 -8.23 -9.11 9.81
N LYS A 90 -8.78 -8.33 10.74
CA LYS A 90 -9.00 -6.88 10.54
C LYS A 90 -7.68 -6.14 10.37
N LEU A 91 -6.67 -6.45 11.19
CA LEU A 91 -5.33 -5.84 11.11
C LEU A 91 -4.62 -6.24 9.81
N ILE A 92 -4.72 -7.51 9.42
CA ILE A 92 -4.17 -8.05 8.18
C ILE A 92 -4.85 -7.40 6.98
N SER A 93 -6.19 -7.30 6.95
CA SER A 93 -6.91 -6.64 5.84
C SER A 93 -6.61 -5.15 5.74
N GLN A 94 -6.23 -4.50 6.84
CA GLN A 94 -5.80 -3.11 6.83
C GLN A 94 -4.37 -2.93 6.32
N SER A 95 -3.46 -3.88 6.63
CA SER A 95 -2.02 -3.78 6.41
C SER A 95 -1.51 -4.54 5.18
N ILE A 96 -2.19 -5.61 4.77
CA ILE A 96 -1.79 -6.53 3.71
C ILE A 96 -2.81 -6.42 2.58
N ALA A 97 -2.36 -5.84 1.47
CA ALA A 97 -3.02 -5.93 0.18
C ALA A 97 -3.35 -7.39 -0.17
N THR A 98 -4.64 -7.75 -0.14
CA THR A 98 -5.15 -9.00 -0.68
C THR A 98 -5.40 -8.84 -2.18
N PRO A 99 -5.29 -9.91 -2.99
CA PRO A 99 -5.40 -9.81 -4.45
C PRO A 99 -6.76 -9.31 -4.95
N ASN A 100 -7.82 -9.36 -4.13
CA ASN A 100 -9.19 -8.96 -4.49
C ASN A 100 -9.67 -7.68 -3.76
N ASP A 101 -8.76 -6.87 -3.23
CA ASP A 101 -9.13 -5.67 -2.48
C ASP A 101 -9.78 -4.57 -3.34
N PRO A 102 -10.86 -3.92 -2.87
CA PRO A 102 -11.47 -2.78 -3.58
C PRO A 102 -10.48 -1.61 -3.75
N ARG A 103 -9.46 -1.52 -2.88
CA ARG A 103 -8.37 -0.54 -2.95
C ARG A 103 -7.52 -0.65 -4.23
N ARG A 104 -7.43 -1.84 -4.84
CA ARG A 104 -6.76 -2.01 -6.16
C ARG A 104 -7.54 -1.34 -7.28
N LYS A 105 -8.87 -1.40 -7.23
CA LYS A 105 -9.73 -0.74 -8.22
C LYS A 105 -9.61 0.78 -8.09
N GLU A 106 -9.57 1.29 -6.85
CA GLU A 106 -9.32 2.69 -6.55
C GLU A 106 -7.94 3.14 -7.07
N LEU A 107 -6.87 2.36 -6.81
CA LEU A 107 -5.53 2.63 -7.33
C LEU A 107 -5.52 2.66 -8.86
N ALA A 108 -6.12 1.66 -9.54
CA ALA A 108 -6.15 1.60 -11.00
C ALA A 108 -6.92 2.80 -11.61
N GLN A 109 -7.98 3.28 -10.94
CA GLN A 109 -8.69 4.49 -11.36
C GLN A 109 -7.81 5.74 -11.22
N LEU A 110 -7.12 5.88 -10.09
CA LEU A 110 -6.21 6.99 -9.83
C LEU A 110 -5.00 6.98 -10.78
N GLU A 111 -4.44 5.81 -11.11
CA GLU A 111 -3.39 5.66 -12.10
C GLU A 111 -3.84 6.06 -13.49
N LYS A 112 -5.05 5.66 -13.89
CA LYS A 112 -5.63 6.05 -15.17
C LYS A 112 -5.84 7.57 -15.25
N GLN A 113 -6.32 8.18 -14.17
CA GLN A 113 -6.45 9.64 -14.08
C GLN A 113 -5.09 10.34 -14.14
N LYS A 114 -4.10 9.86 -13.39
CA LYS A 114 -2.73 10.36 -13.40
C LYS A 114 -2.10 10.27 -14.78
N SER A 115 -2.23 9.12 -15.46
CA SER A 115 -1.75 8.93 -16.82
C SER A 115 -2.38 9.92 -17.81
N THR A 116 -3.69 10.17 -17.67
CA THR A 116 -4.39 11.16 -18.50
C THR A 116 -3.87 12.58 -18.26
N ILE A 117 -3.61 12.93 -16.99
CA ILE A 117 -3.04 14.23 -16.60
C ILE A 117 -1.62 14.36 -17.18
N ASP A 118 -0.81 13.32 -17.06
CA ASP A 118 0.58 13.30 -17.52
C ASP A 118 0.64 13.43 -19.04
N GLN A 119 -0.22 12.70 -19.78
CA GLN A 119 -0.29 12.81 -21.23
C GLN A 119 -0.71 14.23 -21.69
N LYS A 120 -1.68 14.85 -21.00
CA LYS A 120 -2.07 16.25 -21.26
C LYS A 120 -0.93 17.21 -20.95
N ALA A 121 -0.23 17.04 -19.84
CA ALA A 121 0.91 17.88 -19.48
C ALA A 121 2.06 17.73 -20.50
N GLN A 122 2.33 16.50 -20.96
CA GLN A 122 3.38 16.20 -21.92
C GLN A 122 3.10 16.83 -23.28
N SER A 123 1.89 16.64 -23.82
CA SER A 123 1.47 17.21 -25.10
C SER A 123 1.47 18.75 -25.09
N LEU A 124 1.09 19.37 -23.98
CA LEU A 124 1.15 20.83 -23.84
C LEU A 124 2.59 21.37 -23.88
N VAL A 125 3.54 20.70 -23.22
CA VAL A 125 4.95 21.10 -23.23
C VAL A 125 5.58 20.83 -24.60
N GLN A 126 5.26 19.71 -25.24
CA GLN A 126 5.73 19.41 -26.60
C GLN A 126 5.19 20.42 -27.61
N ARG A 127 3.91 20.81 -27.52
CA ARG A 127 3.32 21.81 -28.41
C ARG A 127 4.03 23.16 -28.29
N GLU A 128 4.35 23.59 -27.07
CA GLU A 128 5.12 24.83 -26.82
C GLU A 128 6.47 24.79 -27.54
N LEU A 129 7.16 23.65 -27.47
CA LEU A 129 8.45 23.47 -28.11
C LEU A 129 8.34 23.44 -29.64
N TYR A 130 7.38 22.68 -30.18
CA TYR A 130 7.14 22.64 -31.63
C TYR A 130 6.75 24.01 -32.16
N PHE A 131 6.02 24.82 -31.38
CA PHE A 131 5.73 26.21 -31.74
C PHE A 131 7.00 27.05 -31.79
N GLY A 132 7.91 26.92 -30.81
CA GLY A 132 9.22 27.57 -30.84
C GLY A 132 10.08 27.14 -32.04
N LEU A 133 10.10 25.85 -32.36
CA LEU A 133 10.81 25.33 -33.54
C LEU A 133 10.20 25.87 -34.84
N GLY A 134 8.87 25.88 -34.95
CA GLY A 134 8.16 26.43 -36.10
C GLY A 134 8.43 27.93 -36.29
N PHE A 135 8.50 28.69 -35.20
CA PHE A 135 8.86 30.11 -35.25
C PHE A 135 10.29 30.31 -35.78
N LEU A 136 11.27 29.53 -35.31
CA LEU A 136 12.65 29.61 -35.80
C LEU A 136 12.76 29.27 -37.29
N VAL A 137 12.02 28.25 -37.75
CA VAL A 137 11.98 27.88 -39.18
C VAL A 137 11.34 28.98 -40.01
N LEU A 138 10.20 29.52 -39.56
CA LEU A 138 9.51 30.61 -40.26
C LEU A 138 10.36 31.87 -40.31
N GLN A 139 11.04 32.22 -39.21
CA GLN A 139 11.98 33.33 -39.14
C GLN A 139 13.15 33.16 -40.12
N THR A 140 13.73 31.95 -40.18
CA THR A 140 14.83 31.64 -41.10
C THR A 140 14.38 31.74 -42.55
N LEU A 141 13.19 31.21 -42.88
CA LEU A 141 12.60 31.34 -44.22
C LEU A 141 12.26 32.78 -44.57
N GLY A 142 11.78 33.56 -43.60
CA GLY A 142 11.51 34.99 -43.75
C GLY A 142 12.78 35.76 -44.08
N PHE A 143 13.88 35.53 -43.34
CA PHE A 143 15.17 36.13 -43.64
C PHE A 143 15.73 35.69 -44.98
N MET A 144 15.66 34.40 -45.31
CA MET A 144 16.08 33.89 -46.61
C MET A 144 15.31 34.58 -47.75
N ARG A 145 13.98 34.68 -47.64
CA ARG A 145 13.15 35.35 -48.64
C ARG A 145 13.48 36.84 -48.75
N LEU A 146 13.60 37.55 -47.63
CA LEU A 146 13.94 38.98 -47.62
C LEU A 146 15.29 39.25 -48.26
N THR A 147 16.30 38.43 -47.96
CA THR A 147 17.69 38.59 -48.42
C THR A 147 17.85 38.33 -49.92
N PHE A 148 17.00 37.49 -50.52
CA PHE A 148 17.12 37.13 -51.93
C PHE A 148 16.11 37.82 -52.85
N TRP A 149 14.96 38.28 -52.33
CA TRP A 149 13.87 38.80 -53.18
C TRP A 149 13.62 40.31 -53.04
N GLU A 150 13.79 40.88 -51.85
CA GLU A 150 13.28 42.24 -51.54
C GLU A 150 14.41 43.20 -51.13
N LEU A 151 15.37 42.73 -50.33
CA LEU A 151 16.47 43.53 -49.80
C LEU A 151 17.82 42.89 -50.17
N SER A 152 18.75 43.71 -50.64
CA SER A 152 20.15 43.30 -50.82
C SER A 152 20.76 42.87 -49.49
N TRP A 153 21.73 41.96 -49.55
CA TRP A 153 22.46 41.41 -48.40
C TRP A 153 23.01 42.49 -47.44
N ASP A 154 23.44 43.63 -47.98
CA ASP A 154 23.99 44.79 -47.25
C ASP A 154 23.01 45.40 -46.22
N VAL A 155 21.69 45.35 -46.47
CA VAL A 155 20.67 45.85 -45.53
C VAL A 155 20.32 44.80 -44.47
N MET A 156 20.44 43.51 -44.80
CA MET A 156 20.10 42.39 -43.91
C MET A 156 21.19 42.07 -42.89
N GLU A 157 22.44 42.40 -43.18
CA GLU A 157 23.60 42.18 -42.30
C GLU A 157 23.42 42.78 -40.88
N PRO A 158 23.14 44.09 -40.72
CA PRO A 158 22.95 44.66 -39.37
C PRO A 158 21.70 44.10 -38.68
N ILE A 159 20.64 43.81 -39.42
CA ILE A 159 19.38 43.27 -38.85
C ILE A 159 19.62 41.88 -38.26
N CYS A 160 20.28 40.99 -39.01
CA CYS A 160 20.62 39.65 -38.54
C CYS A 160 21.51 39.70 -37.29
N PHE A 161 22.46 40.64 -37.25
CA PHE A 161 23.33 40.87 -36.10
C PHE A 161 22.54 41.25 -34.83
N PHE A 162 21.63 42.22 -34.92
CA PHE A 162 20.80 42.61 -33.78
C PHE A 162 19.85 41.50 -33.34
N VAL A 163 19.23 40.78 -34.28
CA VAL A 163 18.31 39.69 -33.97
C VAL A 163 19.05 38.56 -33.27
N THR A 164 20.22 38.15 -33.78
CA THR A 164 21.03 37.10 -33.14
C THR A 164 21.51 37.54 -31.74
N SER A 165 21.95 38.79 -31.60
CA SER A 165 22.34 39.35 -30.30
C SER A 165 21.17 39.35 -29.30
N ALA A 166 19.96 39.68 -29.74
CA ALA A 166 18.76 39.61 -28.93
C ALA A 166 18.42 38.16 -28.52
N HIS A 167 18.54 37.18 -29.42
CA HIS A 167 18.34 35.76 -29.09
C HIS A 167 19.31 35.28 -28.00
N PHE A 168 20.60 35.65 -28.10
CA PHE A 168 21.59 35.36 -27.07
C PHE A 168 21.25 36.04 -25.74
N ALA A 169 20.85 37.32 -25.77
CA ALA A 169 20.43 38.04 -24.57
C ALA A 169 19.22 37.39 -23.90
N PHE A 170 18.21 36.98 -24.68
CA PHE A 170 17.04 36.26 -24.16
C PHE A 170 17.40 34.89 -23.59
N ALA A 171 18.25 34.12 -24.26
CA ALA A 171 18.73 32.83 -23.76
C ALA A 171 19.48 32.99 -22.44
N TYR A 172 20.34 34.01 -22.34
CA TYR A 172 21.09 34.33 -21.12
C TYR A 172 20.19 34.82 -19.98
N ALA A 173 19.24 35.73 -20.26
CA ALA A 173 18.26 36.19 -19.29
C ALA A 173 17.36 35.05 -18.79
N PHE A 174 16.97 34.14 -19.68
CA PHE A 174 16.20 32.95 -19.32
C PHE A 174 17.01 32.01 -18.41
N PHE A 175 18.30 31.82 -18.70
CA PHE A 175 19.22 31.04 -17.87
C PHE A 175 19.36 31.65 -16.46
N LEU A 176 19.61 32.96 -16.36
CA LEU A 176 19.67 33.67 -15.07
C LEU A 176 18.37 33.52 -14.27
N ARG A 177 17.21 33.60 -14.93
CA ARG A 177 15.90 33.48 -14.29
C ARG A 177 15.59 32.06 -13.80
N THR A 178 16.01 31.04 -14.55
CA THR A 178 15.59 29.65 -14.32
C THR A 178 16.62 28.84 -13.53
N SER A 179 17.88 29.31 -13.46
CA SER A 179 19.03 28.70 -12.75
C SER A 179 19.22 27.19 -12.98
N ASN A 180 18.58 26.65 -14.02
CA ASN A 180 18.71 25.27 -14.43
C ASN A 180 19.68 25.23 -15.59
N GLU A 181 20.45 24.16 -15.65
CA GLU A 181 21.27 23.83 -16.81
C GLU A 181 20.41 23.95 -18.08
N PRO A 182 20.95 24.52 -19.17
CA PRO A 182 20.27 24.62 -20.46
C PRO A 182 20.16 23.24 -21.15
N SER A 183 19.81 22.21 -20.39
CA SER A 183 19.46 20.91 -20.92
C SER A 183 17.99 20.92 -21.30
N PHE A 184 17.72 20.54 -22.55
CA PHE A 184 16.37 20.41 -23.09
C PHE A 184 15.49 19.49 -22.20
N ASN A 185 16.10 18.45 -21.63
CA ASN A 185 15.44 17.51 -20.74
C ASN A 185 15.14 18.12 -19.36
N GLY A 186 16.03 18.92 -18.79
CA GLY A 186 15.82 19.64 -17.52
C GLY A 186 14.73 20.71 -17.63
N TYR A 187 14.69 21.45 -18.75
CA TYR A 187 13.62 22.39 -19.05
C TYR A 187 12.26 21.67 -19.18
N PHE A 188 12.23 20.56 -19.92
CA PHE A 188 11.03 19.76 -20.12
C PHE A 188 10.48 19.25 -18.78
N GLN A 189 11.33 18.61 -17.96
CA GLN A 189 10.92 18.05 -16.68
C GLN A 189 10.46 19.13 -15.69
N SER A 190 11.16 20.26 -15.62
CA SER A 190 10.80 21.36 -14.71
C SER A 190 9.45 21.97 -15.08
N ARG A 191 9.21 22.23 -16.37
CA ARG A 191 7.94 22.76 -16.87
C ARG A 191 6.82 21.73 -16.75
N PHE A 192 7.13 20.46 -17.01
CA PHE A 192 6.21 19.34 -16.83
C PHE A 192 5.75 19.25 -15.38
N LYS A 193 6.66 19.22 -14.40
CA LYS A 193 6.32 19.16 -12.96
C LYS A 193 5.42 20.32 -12.53
N VAL A 194 5.71 21.55 -12.99
CA VAL A 194 4.90 22.73 -12.65
C VAL A 194 3.50 22.64 -13.28
N ARG A 195 3.40 22.24 -14.56
CA ARG A 195 2.11 22.08 -15.26
C ARG A 195 1.31 20.90 -14.70
N GLN A 196 1.96 19.80 -14.39
CA GLN A 196 1.40 18.61 -13.77
C GLN A 196 0.83 18.97 -12.39
N LYS A 197 1.59 19.68 -11.54
CA LYS A 197 1.10 20.12 -10.22
C LYS A 197 -0.11 21.05 -10.33
N LYS A 198 -0.12 21.96 -11.32
CA LYS A 198 -1.30 22.80 -11.61
C LYS A 198 -2.50 21.97 -12.07
N LEU A 199 -2.31 21.02 -12.98
CA LEU A 199 -3.39 20.12 -13.42
C LEU A 199 -3.90 19.25 -12.27
N MET A 200 -3.02 18.68 -11.45
CA MET A 200 -3.39 17.89 -10.27
C MET A 200 -4.26 18.71 -9.31
N HIS A 201 -3.93 19.98 -9.09
CA HIS A 201 -4.75 20.88 -8.27
C HIS A 201 -6.11 21.21 -8.92
N ILE A 202 -6.16 21.41 -10.25
CA ILE A 202 -7.42 21.69 -10.96
C ILE A 202 -8.37 20.48 -10.93
N TYR A 203 -7.82 19.27 -11.06
CA TYR A 203 -8.59 18.03 -11.03
C TYR A 203 -8.88 17.54 -9.60
N ASN A 204 -8.49 18.27 -8.55
CA ASN A 204 -8.57 17.86 -7.13
C ASN A 204 -8.07 16.41 -6.94
N PHE A 205 -6.95 16.07 -7.58
CA PHE A 205 -6.39 14.74 -7.48
C PHE A 205 -5.85 14.52 -6.06
N ASP A 206 -6.38 13.52 -5.38
CA ASP A 206 -5.97 13.15 -4.03
C ASP A 206 -4.61 12.46 -4.06
N LEU A 207 -3.56 13.27 -4.11
CA LEU A 207 -2.16 12.83 -4.12
C LEU A 207 -1.79 12.06 -2.86
N GLU A 208 -2.38 12.42 -1.73
CA GLU A 208 -2.09 11.81 -0.43
C GLU A 208 -2.66 10.39 -0.37
N ARG A 209 -3.91 10.22 -0.80
CA ARG A 209 -4.55 8.91 -0.96
C ARG A 209 -3.82 8.02 -1.97
N TYR A 210 -3.42 8.58 -3.11
CA TYR A 210 -2.64 7.85 -4.11
C TYR A 210 -1.30 7.37 -3.55
N ASN A 211 -0.58 8.22 -2.82
CA ASN A 211 0.72 7.86 -2.27
C ASN A 211 0.60 6.78 -1.17
N GLN A 212 -0.41 6.87 -0.31
CA GLN A 212 -0.73 5.83 0.69
C GLN A 212 -1.05 4.49 0.02
N LEU A 213 -1.87 4.50 -1.05
CA LEU A 213 -2.17 3.28 -1.80
C LEU A 213 -0.91 2.71 -2.47
N CYS A 214 -0.08 3.57 -3.08
CA CYS A 214 1.18 3.14 -3.66
C CYS A 214 2.12 2.53 -2.63
N GLU A 215 2.24 3.12 -1.45
CA GLU A 215 3.09 2.60 -0.36
C GLU A 215 2.63 1.20 0.05
N VAL A 216 1.31 0.99 0.24
CA VAL A 216 0.76 -0.31 0.63
C VAL A 216 0.95 -1.40 -0.43
N PHE A 217 0.85 -1.07 -1.73
CA PHE A 217 0.92 -2.05 -2.81
C PHE A 217 2.32 -2.25 -3.40
N TYR A 218 3.12 -1.19 -3.54
CA TYR A 218 4.45 -1.24 -4.17
C TYR A 218 5.60 -1.40 -3.17
N CYS A 219 5.49 -0.90 -1.94
CA CYS A 219 6.54 -1.08 -0.93
C CYS A 219 6.63 -2.53 -0.43
N LYS A 220 5.64 -3.37 -0.75
CA LYS A 220 5.66 -4.81 -0.48
C LYS A 220 6.51 -5.62 -1.46
N HIS A 221 6.99 -4.99 -2.54
CA HIS A 221 7.77 -5.61 -3.62
C HIS A 221 9.24 -5.15 -3.68
N ALA A 222 9.67 -4.30 -2.75
CA ALA A 222 11.08 -3.94 -2.54
C ALA A 222 11.63 -4.74 -1.35
#